data_AF-F1LB33-F1
#
_entry.id   AF-F1LB33-F1
#
_cell.length_a   1.000
_cell.length_b   1.000
_cell.length_c   1.000
_cell.angle_alpha   90.00
_cell.angle_beta   90.00
_cell.angle_gamma   90.00
#
_symmetry.space_group_name_H-M   'P 1'
#
loop_
_entity.id
_entity.type
_entity.pdbx_description
1 polymer ?
#
loop_
_entity_poly.entity_id
_entity_poly.type
_entity_poly.pdbx_seq_one_letter_code
_entity_poly.pdbx_strand_id
1 'polypeptide(L)'
;MKIEWNNRLRLTAGRCRCVRNGSATIELSVKVCTSPERVRDTLLHELCHAAVWVIDRVANGGHGPVWKYWAMRCVAVFSSLPPIERCHNYKVDAKFLYVCNRCGQTIKRHTKSLDTERKICALCRGRFELQRSDGRAIETTKRTNKFADFVKGNYAEVKKTGMKHGEVMKILSQKFKEKAERKTEEADGEEADG
;
A
#
# COMPACT_ATOMS: atom_id res chain seq x y z
N MET A 1 -4.23 14.66 -22.25
CA MET A 1 -4.59 13.42 -21.54
C MET A 1 -3.54 13.16 -20.47
N LYS A 2 -3.94 12.74 -19.27
CA LYS A 2 -3.01 12.46 -18.15
C LYS A 2 -3.11 10.99 -17.74
N ILE A 3 -1.98 10.38 -17.37
CA ILE A 3 -1.92 9.00 -16.86
C ILE A 3 -1.25 9.06 -15.48
N GLU A 4 -1.88 8.45 -14.46
CA GLU A 4 -1.44 8.55 -13.07
C GLU A 4 -1.51 7.21 -12.34
N TRP A 5 -0.58 7.02 -11.40
CA TRP A 5 -0.66 5.92 -10.44
C TRP A 5 -1.55 6.31 -9.25
N ASN A 6 -2.51 5.45 -8.90
CA ASN A 6 -3.42 5.67 -7.79
C ASN A 6 -3.35 4.55 -6.74
N ASN A 7 -2.73 4.87 -5.61
CA ASN A 7 -2.58 3.98 -4.44
C ASN A 7 -3.90 3.64 -3.72
N ARG A 8 -4.99 4.35 -4.01
CA ARG A 8 -6.32 4.13 -3.42
C ARG A 8 -7.14 3.09 -4.17
N LEU A 9 -6.82 2.79 -5.43
CA LEU A 9 -7.48 1.73 -6.19
C LEU A 9 -7.07 0.36 -5.62
N ARG A 10 -8.05 -0.39 -5.09
CA ARG A 10 -7.81 -1.68 -4.40
C ARG A 10 -8.48 -2.88 -5.09
N LEU A 11 -9.55 -2.63 -5.84
CA LEU A 11 -10.39 -3.68 -6.44
C LEU A 11 -10.36 -3.65 -7.97
N THR A 12 -10.02 -2.50 -8.56
CA THR A 12 -9.85 -2.36 -10.02
C THR A 12 -8.40 -2.12 -10.35
N ALA A 13 -7.97 -2.64 -11.50
CA ALA A 13 -6.64 -2.45 -12.05
C ALA A 13 -6.46 -1.03 -12.60
N GLY A 14 -7.49 -0.48 -13.22
CA GLY A 14 -7.46 0.84 -13.83
C GLY A 14 -8.82 1.52 -13.77
N ARG A 15 -8.83 2.81 -14.15
CA ARG A 15 -10.05 3.57 -14.39
C ARG A 15 -9.76 4.77 -15.29
N CYS A 16 -10.57 4.93 -16.33
CA CYS A 16 -10.69 6.15 -17.10
C CYS A 16 -11.67 7.12 -16.43
N ARG A 17 -11.23 8.35 -16.15
CA ARG A 17 -12.08 9.48 -15.72
C ARG A 17 -12.28 10.43 -16.89
N CYS A 18 -13.51 10.45 -17.40
CA CYS A 18 -13.96 11.36 -18.44
C CYS A 18 -14.53 12.64 -17.81
N VAL A 19 -14.07 13.80 -18.26
CA VAL A 19 -14.50 15.11 -17.76
C VAL A 19 -15.29 15.83 -18.84
N ARG A 20 -16.39 16.50 -18.48
CA ARG A 20 -17.32 17.17 -19.40
C ARG A 20 -16.68 18.14 -20.40
N ASN A 21 -15.50 18.69 -20.09
CA ASN A 21 -14.71 19.51 -21.02
C ASN A 21 -14.04 18.70 -22.15
N GLY A 22 -14.42 17.43 -22.35
CA GLY A 22 -13.89 16.56 -23.40
C GLY A 22 -12.50 15.96 -23.09
N SER A 23 -11.97 16.16 -21.88
CA SER A 23 -10.70 15.57 -21.45
C SER A 23 -10.88 14.23 -20.73
N ALA A 24 -9.83 13.42 -20.74
CA ALA A 24 -9.77 12.15 -20.01
C ALA A 24 -8.46 12.02 -19.21
N THR A 25 -8.56 11.39 -18.05
CA THR A 25 -7.43 10.98 -17.20
C THR A 25 -7.52 9.49 -16.91
N ILE A 26 -6.43 8.76 -17.10
CA ILE A 26 -6.34 7.34 -16.76
C ILE A 26 -5.62 7.19 -15.43
N GLU A 27 -6.21 6.40 -14.54
CA GLU A 27 -5.58 5.99 -13.29
C GLU A 27 -5.28 4.50 -13.31
N LEU A 28 -4.06 4.12 -12.90
CA LEU A 28 -3.65 2.72 -12.75
C LEU A 28 -3.40 2.39 -11.28
N SER A 29 -3.80 1.20 -10.86
CA SER A 29 -3.60 0.73 -9.49
C SER A 29 -2.20 0.17 -9.31
N VAL A 30 -1.45 0.78 -8.38
CA VAL A 30 -0.14 0.26 -7.93
C VAL A 30 -0.25 -1.13 -7.30
N LYS A 31 -1.43 -1.49 -6.77
CA LYS A 31 -1.66 -2.76 -6.05
C LYS A 31 -2.07 -3.93 -6.94
N VAL A 32 -2.56 -3.63 -8.14
CA VAL A 32 -3.12 -4.64 -9.05
C VAL A 32 -2.25 -4.78 -10.30
N CYS A 33 -1.78 -3.65 -10.85
CA CYS A 33 -0.89 -3.61 -12.01
C CYS A 33 0.58 -3.80 -11.59
N THR A 34 0.88 -5.01 -11.09
CA THR A 34 2.18 -5.36 -10.49
C THR A 34 3.15 -6.03 -11.47
N SER A 35 2.76 -6.24 -12.73
CA SER A 35 3.63 -6.75 -13.80
C SER A 35 3.47 -5.92 -15.09
N PRO A 36 4.46 -5.94 -15.99
CA PRO A 36 4.39 -5.22 -17.27
C PRO A 36 3.15 -5.58 -18.09
N GLU A 37 2.77 -6.86 -18.12
CA GLU A 37 1.62 -7.36 -18.87
C GLU A 37 0.32 -6.78 -18.31
N ARG A 38 0.17 -6.78 -16.97
CA ARG A 38 -1.01 -6.19 -16.32
C ARG A 38 -1.11 -4.70 -16.57
N VAL A 39 0.02 -3.99 -16.55
CA VAL A 39 0.06 -2.55 -16.88
C VAL A 39 -0.39 -2.34 -18.32
N ARG A 40 0.20 -3.05 -19.27
CA ARG A 40 -0.12 -2.97 -20.69
C ARG A 40 -1.60 -3.22 -20.95
N ASP A 41 -2.12 -4.36 -20.49
CA ASP A 41 -3.49 -4.80 -20.80
C ASP A 41 -4.51 -3.84 -20.17
N THR A 42 -4.28 -3.43 -18.92
CA THR A 42 -5.12 -2.44 -18.24
C THR A 42 -5.06 -1.07 -18.91
N LEU A 43 -3.86 -0.61 -19.28
CA LEU A 43 -3.70 0.69 -19.91
C LEU A 43 -4.41 0.75 -21.27
N LEU A 44 -4.24 -0.28 -22.10
CA LEU A 44 -4.93 -0.38 -23.38
C LEU A 44 -6.46 -0.41 -23.21
N HIS A 45 -6.96 -1.13 -22.20
CA HIS A 45 -8.37 -1.15 -21.83
C HIS A 45 -8.90 0.27 -21.50
N GLU A 46 -8.21 0.99 -20.63
CA GLU A 46 -8.63 2.35 -20.23
C GLU A 46 -8.45 3.38 -21.36
N LEU A 47 -7.46 3.18 -22.25
CA LEU A 47 -7.29 3.99 -23.46
C LEU A 47 -8.45 3.80 -24.43
N CYS A 48 -9.00 2.58 -24.56
CA CYS A 48 -10.21 2.37 -25.37
C CYS A 48 -11.40 3.17 -24.82
N HIS A 49 -11.61 3.19 -23.50
CA HIS A 49 -12.63 4.07 -22.89
C HIS A 49 -12.37 5.55 -23.15
N ALA A 50 -11.10 5.97 -23.07
CA ALA A 50 -10.74 7.35 -23.34
C ALA A 50 -10.94 7.73 -24.81
N ALA A 51 -10.69 6.83 -25.77
CA ALA A 51 -10.92 7.08 -27.19
C ALA A 51 -12.42 7.27 -27.49
N VAL A 52 -13.28 6.42 -26.92
CA VAL A 52 -14.75 6.57 -27.02
C VAL A 52 -15.21 7.95 -26.53
N TRP A 53 -14.60 8.47 -25.46
CA TRP A 53 -14.94 9.78 -24.91
C TRP A 53 -14.33 10.96 -25.69
N VAL A 54 -13.02 10.91 -25.95
CA VAL A 54 -12.24 12.03 -26.48
C VAL A 54 -12.38 12.14 -27.99
N ILE A 55 -12.51 11.03 -28.71
CA ILE A 55 -12.57 11.02 -30.17
C ILE A 55 -14.04 10.96 -30.61
N ASP A 56 -14.78 9.96 -30.16
CA ASP A 56 -16.15 9.72 -30.65
C ASP A 56 -17.21 10.54 -29.91
N ARG A 57 -16.84 11.23 -28.83
CA ARG A 57 -17.73 12.08 -28.02
C ARG A 57 -18.94 11.33 -27.44
N VAL A 58 -18.80 10.03 -27.21
CA VAL A 58 -19.87 9.20 -26.63
C VAL A 58 -19.76 9.20 -25.10
N ALA A 59 -20.76 9.77 -24.44
CA ALA A 59 -20.91 9.72 -22.99
C ALA A 59 -21.37 8.34 -22.51
N ASN A 60 -20.97 7.96 -21.29
CA ASN A 60 -21.34 6.68 -20.65
C ASN A 60 -21.03 5.44 -21.51
N GLY A 61 -20.02 5.52 -22.38
CA GLY A 61 -19.57 4.41 -23.20
C GLY A 61 -18.90 3.33 -22.34
N GLY A 62 -19.66 2.33 -21.91
CA GLY A 62 -19.11 1.07 -21.40
C GLY A 62 -18.50 0.23 -22.53
N HIS A 63 -18.45 -1.10 -22.37
CA HIS A 63 -17.88 -2.01 -23.38
C HIS A 63 -18.81 -2.32 -24.58
N GLY A 64 -19.53 -1.30 -25.05
CA GLY A 64 -20.44 -1.37 -26.20
C GLY A 64 -19.72 -1.44 -27.55
N PRO A 65 -20.46 -1.37 -28.69
CA PRO A 65 -19.89 -1.49 -30.03
C PRO A 65 -18.75 -0.50 -30.33
N VAL A 66 -18.87 0.74 -29.88
CA VAL A 66 -17.85 1.79 -30.09
C VAL A 66 -16.55 1.46 -29.34
N TRP A 67 -16.66 0.97 -28.10
CA TRP A 67 -15.49 0.51 -27.35
C TRP A 67 -14.84 -0.70 -28.01
N LYS A 68 -15.65 -1.67 -28.48
CA LYS A 68 -15.15 -2.84 -29.21
C LYS A 68 -14.43 -2.46 -30.49
N TYR A 69 -14.90 -1.44 -31.20
CA TYR A 69 -14.21 -0.90 -32.37
C TYR A 69 -12.78 -0.46 -32.02
N TRP A 70 -12.60 0.33 -30.96
CA TRP A 70 -11.26 0.72 -30.51
C TRP A 70 -10.40 -0.46 -30.05
N ALA A 71 -10.99 -1.41 -29.32
CA ALA A 71 -10.28 -2.62 -28.90
C ALA A 71 -9.77 -3.42 -30.11
N MET A 72 -10.60 -3.61 -31.14
CA MET A 72 -10.22 -4.30 -32.38
C MET A 72 -9.16 -3.52 -33.15
N ARG A 73 -9.25 -2.18 -33.19
CA ARG A 73 -8.20 -1.35 -33.81
C ARG A 73 -6.85 -1.52 -33.13
N CYS A 74 -6.82 -1.56 -31.80
CA CYS A 74 -5.59 -1.81 -31.07
C CYS A 74 -5.01 -3.19 -31.42
N VAL A 75 -5.83 -4.24 -31.50
CA VAL A 75 -5.38 -5.59 -31.91
C VAL A 75 -4.84 -5.60 -33.34
N ALA A 76 -5.48 -4.88 -34.27
CA ALA A 76 -5.00 -4.80 -35.65
C ALA A 76 -3.64 -4.09 -35.77
N VAL A 77 -3.41 -3.04 -34.98
CA VAL A 77 -2.14 -2.28 -34.98
C VAL A 77 -1.04 -3.02 -34.21
N PHE A 78 -1.41 -3.65 -33.09
CA PHE A 78 -0.48 -4.34 -32.20
C PHE A 78 -0.77 -5.85 -32.20
N SER A 79 -0.62 -6.47 -33.36
CA SER A 79 -0.97 -7.89 -33.59
C SER A 79 -0.17 -8.88 -32.73
N SER A 80 0.97 -8.47 -32.19
CA SER A 80 1.78 -9.27 -31.26
C SER A 80 1.29 -9.23 -29.81
N LEU A 81 0.33 -8.35 -29.49
CA LEU A 81 -0.25 -8.25 -28.14
C LEU A 81 -1.50 -9.12 -28.01
N PRO A 82 -1.80 -9.64 -26.81
CA PRO A 82 -3.03 -10.37 -26.60
C PRO A 82 -4.26 -9.46 -26.80
N PRO A 83 -5.42 -10.04 -27.16
CA PRO A 83 -6.66 -9.29 -27.29
C PRO A 83 -7.02 -8.53 -26.02
N ILE A 84 -7.55 -7.32 -26.17
CA ILE A 84 -7.98 -6.50 -25.04
C ILE A 84 -9.30 -7.07 -24.50
N GLU A 85 -9.24 -7.65 -23.31
CA GLU A 85 -10.41 -8.20 -22.63
C GLU A 85 -11.31 -7.12 -22.02
N ARG A 86 -12.61 -7.42 -21.88
CA ARG A 86 -13.59 -6.53 -21.22
C ARG A 86 -13.41 -6.47 -19.70
N CYS A 87 -12.93 -7.55 -19.10
CA CYS A 87 -12.73 -7.67 -17.67
C CYS A 87 -11.40 -8.37 -17.44
N HIS A 88 -10.63 -7.88 -16.49
CA HIS A 88 -9.43 -8.58 -16.03
C HIS A 88 -9.74 -9.27 -14.70
N ASN A 89 -9.48 -10.58 -14.62
CA ASN A 89 -9.61 -11.33 -13.38
C ASN A 89 -8.24 -11.52 -12.71
N TYR A 90 -7.55 -10.41 -12.45
CA TYR A 90 -6.24 -10.45 -11.82
C TYR A 90 -6.34 -10.95 -10.38
N LYS A 91 -5.52 -11.95 -10.05
CA LYS A 91 -5.27 -12.31 -8.65
C LYS A 91 -4.49 -11.16 -8.00
N VAL A 92 -5.13 -10.48 -7.05
CA VAL A 92 -4.52 -9.39 -6.29
C VAL A 92 -3.85 -9.97 -5.07
N ASP A 93 -2.51 -9.92 -5.06
CA ASP A 93 -1.73 -10.41 -3.94
C ASP A 93 -1.77 -9.43 -2.77
N ALA A 94 -2.04 -9.96 -1.58
CA ALA A 94 -2.11 -9.19 -0.35
C ALA A 94 -1.01 -9.64 0.60
N LYS A 95 -0.17 -8.70 1.03
CA LYS A 95 0.96 -8.97 1.93
C LYS A 95 0.54 -9.42 3.33
N PHE A 96 -0.64 -8.97 3.78
CA PHE A 96 -1.13 -9.19 5.14
C PHE A 96 -2.40 -10.03 5.11
N LEU A 97 -2.34 -11.20 5.74
CA LEU A 97 -3.44 -12.13 5.87
C LEU A 97 -3.89 -12.11 7.32
N TYR A 98 -5.18 -11.87 7.57
CA TYR A 98 -5.77 -11.97 8.89
C TYR A 98 -6.60 -13.25 8.94
N VAL A 99 -6.09 -14.24 9.65
CA VAL A 99 -6.68 -15.59 9.71
C VAL A 99 -7.40 -15.74 11.04
N CYS A 100 -8.66 -16.20 10.99
CA CYS A 100 -9.41 -16.47 12.21
C CYS A 100 -8.83 -17.69 12.91
N ASN A 101 -8.48 -17.56 14.19
CA ASN A 101 -7.86 -18.62 14.96
C ASN A 101 -8.81 -19.78 15.32
N ARG A 102 -10.10 -19.68 14.99
CA ARG A 102 -11.11 -20.70 15.32
C ARG A 102 -11.66 -21.43 14.10
N CYS A 103 -12.00 -20.69 13.04
CA CYS A 103 -12.58 -21.29 11.82
C CYS A 103 -11.72 -21.13 10.56
N GLY A 104 -10.52 -20.53 10.64
CA GLY A 104 -9.62 -20.36 9.50
C GLY A 104 -10.04 -19.29 8.48
N GLN A 105 -11.18 -18.60 8.66
CA GLN A 105 -11.62 -17.54 7.74
C GLN A 105 -10.53 -16.48 7.56
N THR A 106 -10.23 -16.13 6.32
CA THR A 106 -9.10 -15.25 5.99
C THR A 106 -9.54 -13.93 5.38
N ILE A 107 -9.02 -12.82 5.89
CA ILE A 107 -9.18 -11.47 5.33
C ILE A 107 -7.84 -11.00 4.76
N LYS A 108 -7.82 -10.70 3.47
CA LYS A 108 -6.64 -10.21 2.73
C LYS A 108 -6.55 -8.68 2.80
N ARG A 109 -5.38 -8.12 3.12
CA ARG A 109 -5.11 -6.67 3.16
C ARG A 109 -3.71 -6.33 2.62
N HIS A 110 -3.59 -5.15 1.99
CA HIS A 110 -2.30 -4.61 1.52
C HIS A 110 -1.52 -3.86 2.60
N THR A 111 -2.15 -3.53 3.72
CA THR A 111 -1.53 -2.88 4.88
C THR A 111 -1.99 -3.54 6.18
N LYS A 112 -1.27 -3.32 7.30
CA LYS A 112 -1.66 -3.77 8.64
C LYS A 112 -2.82 -2.93 9.20
N SER A 113 -3.95 -2.89 8.50
CA SER A 113 -5.06 -1.97 8.79
C SER A 113 -6.22 -2.57 9.57
N LEU A 114 -6.22 -3.89 9.82
CA LEU A 114 -7.26 -4.52 10.62
C LEU A 114 -6.82 -4.51 12.08
N ASP A 115 -7.63 -3.85 12.91
CA ASP A 115 -7.52 -3.91 14.36
C ASP A 115 -8.12 -5.25 14.83
N THR A 116 -7.25 -6.17 15.22
CA THR A 116 -7.60 -7.52 15.67
C THR A 116 -8.17 -7.57 17.10
N GLU A 117 -8.05 -6.49 17.87
CA GLU A 117 -8.65 -6.39 19.20
C GLU A 117 -10.14 -6.08 19.09
N ARG A 118 -10.50 -5.21 18.14
CA ARG A 118 -11.88 -4.77 17.91
C ARG A 118 -12.65 -5.64 16.92
N LYS A 119 -11.98 -6.22 15.92
CA LYS A 119 -12.65 -6.98 14.86
C LYS A 119 -12.66 -8.47 15.16
N ILE A 120 -13.86 -9.05 15.15
CA ILE A 120 -14.11 -10.49 15.32
C ILE A 120 -14.60 -11.11 14.01
N CYS A 121 -14.44 -12.43 13.90
CA CYS A 121 -14.94 -13.20 12.77
C CYS A 121 -16.47 -13.20 12.73
N ALA A 122 -17.05 -12.84 11.59
CA ALA A 122 -18.50 -12.81 11.44
C ALA A 122 -19.14 -14.21 11.47
N LEU A 123 -18.38 -15.27 11.15
CA LEU A 123 -18.89 -16.65 11.08
C LEU A 123 -18.91 -17.33 12.45
N CYS A 124 -17.83 -17.21 13.22
CA CYS A 124 -17.64 -17.98 14.46
C CYS A 124 -17.36 -17.10 15.70
N ARG A 125 -17.35 -15.77 15.55
CA ARG A 125 -17.01 -14.79 16.60
C ARG A 125 -15.60 -14.94 17.19
N GLY A 126 -14.72 -15.74 16.57
CA GLY A 126 -13.31 -15.87 16.93
C GLY A 126 -12.49 -14.61 16.63
N ARG A 127 -11.25 -14.56 17.14
CA ARG A 127 -10.32 -13.45 16.89
C ARG A 127 -9.50 -13.71 15.63
N PHE A 128 -8.97 -12.63 15.04
CA PHE A 128 -8.08 -12.71 13.89
C PHE A 128 -6.61 -12.57 14.33
N GLU A 129 -5.74 -13.33 13.70
CA GLU A 129 -4.30 -13.26 13.86
C GLU A 129 -3.64 -12.84 12.54
N LEU A 130 -2.61 -12.00 12.63
CA LEU A 130 -1.92 -11.47 11.46
C LEU A 130 -0.79 -12.41 11.02
N GLN A 131 -0.90 -12.92 9.80
CA GLN A 131 0.11 -13.72 9.11
C GLN A 131 0.63 -12.98 7.88
N ARG A 132 1.88 -13.22 7.50
CA ARG A 132 2.39 -12.82 6.18
C ARG A 132 1.94 -13.80 5.12
N SER A 133 1.90 -13.33 3.87
CA SER A 133 1.62 -14.17 2.70
C SER A 133 2.62 -15.32 2.49
N ASP A 134 3.79 -15.28 3.15
CA ASP A 134 4.80 -16.34 3.17
C ASP A 134 4.52 -17.42 4.25
N GLY A 135 3.36 -17.37 4.91
CA GLY A 135 2.95 -18.34 5.93
C GLY A 135 3.65 -18.16 7.29
N ARG A 136 4.59 -17.21 7.42
CA ARG A 136 5.24 -16.93 8.70
C ARG A 136 4.37 -16.01 9.54
N ALA A 137 4.23 -16.34 10.82
CA ALA A 137 3.71 -15.41 11.81
C ALA A 137 4.57 -14.15 11.82
N ILE A 138 3.94 -12.98 11.79
CA ILE A 138 4.67 -11.73 12.02
C ILE A 138 4.83 -11.60 13.53
N GLU A 139 6.05 -11.61 14.05
CA GLU A 139 6.31 -11.12 15.42
C GLU A 139 5.69 -9.72 15.55
N THR A 140 4.58 -9.63 16.27
CA THR A 140 3.84 -8.40 16.57
C THR A 140 4.47 -7.64 17.73
N THR A 141 5.42 -8.26 18.44
CA THR A 141 6.32 -7.59 19.36
C THR A 141 7.17 -6.62 18.55
N LYS A 142 6.72 -5.35 18.48
CA LYS A 142 7.60 -4.25 18.13
C LYS A 142 8.79 -4.35 19.08
N ARG A 143 9.94 -4.84 18.61
CA ARG A 143 11.21 -4.55 19.27
C ARG A 143 11.31 -3.03 19.23
N THR A 144 10.97 -2.39 20.34
CA THR A 144 11.21 -0.97 20.53
C THR A 144 12.70 -0.78 20.34
N ASN A 145 13.10 0.16 19.49
CA ASN A 145 14.52 0.45 19.36
C ASN A 145 15.01 1.03 20.70
N LYS A 146 16.29 0.87 21.02
CA LYS A 146 16.88 1.34 22.29
C LYS A 146 16.55 2.81 22.59
N PHE A 147 16.43 3.63 21.55
CA PHE A 147 16.02 5.03 21.66
C PHE A 147 14.57 5.21 22.10
N ALA A 148 13.63 4.44 21.56
CA ALA A 148 12.22 4.50 21.96
C ALA A 148 12.02 4.10 23.42
N ASP A 149 12.75 3.09 23.90
CA ASP A 149 12.74 2.72 25.32
C ASP A 149 13.33 3.82 26.20
N PHE A 150 14.44 4.42 25.75
CA PHE A 150 15.05 5.57 26.43
C PHE A 150 14.08 6.75 26.51
N VAL A 151 13.45 7.13 25.40
CA VAL A 151 12.44 8.18 25.37
C VAL A 151 11.32 7.84 26.33
N LYS A 152 10.76 6.63 26.29
CA LYS A 152 9.67 6.21 27.18
C LYS A 152 10.02 6.34 28.66
N GLY A 153 11.22 5.96 29.06
CA GLY A 153 11.69 6.05 30.45
C GLY A 153 11.98 7.48 30.92
N ASN A 154 12.42 8.37 30.01
CA ASN A 154 12.93 9.70 30.38
C ASN A 154 11.98 10.85 29.99
N TYR A 155 10.89 10.57 29.27
CA TYR A 155 10.00 11.61 28.74
C TYR A 155 9.31 12.42 29.84
N ALA A 156 8.81 11.76 30.88
CA ALA A 156 8.12 12.43 31.99
C ALA A 156 9.04 13.34 32.80
N GLU A 157 10.31 12.95 32.92
CA GLU A 157 11.33 13.73 33.63
C GLU A 157 11.72 15.00 32.85
N VAL A 158 11.83 14.89 31.53
CA VAL A 158 12.23 16.03 30.67
C VAL A 158 11.05 16.94 30.37
N LYS A 159 9.81 16.44 30.31
CA LYS A 159 8.64 17.24 29.98
C LYS A 159 8.17 18.07 31.18
N LYS A 160 8.61 19.33 31.23
CA LYS A 160 8.13 20.34 32.17
C LYS A 160 6.88 21.06 31.66
N THR A 161 6.13 21.68 32.57
CA THR A 161 4.93 22.47 32.25
C THR A 161 5.26 23.56 31.22
N GLY A 162 4.53 23.57 30.10
CA GLY A 162 4.72 24.55 29.01
C GLY A 162 5.67 24.12 27.88
N MET A 163 6.41 23.01 28.01
CA MET A 163 7.32 22.56 26.95
C MET A 163 6.57 21.91 25.78
N LYS A 164 7.00 22.23 24.56
CA LYS A 164 6.48 21.58 23.34
C LYS A 164 7.12 20.20 23.17
N HIS A 165 6.35 19.26 22.62
CA HIS A 165 6.82 17.89 22.37
C HIS A 165 8.14 17.86 21.56
N GLY A 166 8.27 18.71 20.54
CA GLY A 166 9.49 18.77 19.71
C GLY A 166 10.74 19.18 20.48
N GLU A 167 10.62 20.02 21.51
CA GLU A 167 11.73 20.45 22.36
C GLU A 167 12.17 19.31 23.28
N VAL A 168 11.21 18.60 23.86
CA VAL A 168 11.46 17.40 24.67
C VAL A 168 12.18 16.32 23.85
N MET A 169 11.77 16.10 22.60
CA MET A 169 12.42 15.12 21.71
C MET A 169 13.85 15.51 21.33
N LYS A 170 14.16 16.81 21.14
CA LYS A 170 15.54 17.28 20.91
C LYS A 170 16.44 16.99 22.10
N ILE A 171 15.98 17.32 23.31
CA ILE A 171 16.74 17.08 24.55
C ILE A 171 17.00 15.58 24.75
N LEU A 172 15.97 14.75 24.57
CA LEU A 172 16.11 13.29 24.71
C LEU A 172 17.03 12.69 23.65
N SER A 173 17.04 13.22 22.43
CA SER A 173 17.96 12.79 21.37
C SER A 173 19.41 13.09 21.73
N GLN A 174 19.68 14.28 22.27
CA GLN A 174 21.02 14.69 22.70
C GLN A 174 21.51 13.86 23.90
N LYS A 175 20.67 13.70 24.94
CA LYS A 175 20.98 12.85 26.10
C LYS A 175 21.26 11.39 25.72
N PHE A 176 20.56 10.88 24.72
CA PHE A 176 20.79 9.52 24.23
C PHE A 176 22.13 9.39 23.50
N LYS A 177 22.53 10.41 22.72
CA LYS A 177 23.83 10.46 22.04
C LYS A 177 24.99 10.50 23.04
N GLU A 178 24.91 11.39 24.02
CA GLU A 178 25.91 11.51 25.10
C GLU A 178 26.01 10.23 25.95
N LYS A 179 24.89 9.52 26.14
CA LYS A 179 24.90 8.21 26.81
C LYS A 179 25.55 7.12 25.96
N ALA A 180 25.43 7.19 24.63
CA ALA A 180 26.08 6.24 23.73
C ALA A 180 27.60 6.51 23.65
N GLU A 181 28.01 7.77 23.58
CA GLU A 181 29.43 8.19 23.55
C GLU A 181 30.17 7.76 24.83
N ARG A 182 29.63 8.10 26.01
CA ARG A 182 30.22 7.68 27.30
C ARG A 182 30.36 6.16 27.46
N LYS A 183 29.39 5.41 26.94
CA LYS A 183 29.43 3.94 27.02
C LYS A 183 30.45 3.32 26.06
N THR A 184 30.92 4.08 25.08
CA THR A 184 31.98 3.67 24.15
C THR A 184 33.34 3.96 24.80
N GLU A 185 33.49 5.11 25.45
CA GLU A 185 34.70 5.50 26.20
C GLU A 185 34.98 4.59 27.41
N GLU A 186 33.95 4.15 28.13
CA GLU A 186 34.09 3.17 29.24
C GLU A 186 34.51 1.77 28.75
N ALA A 187 34.12 1.38 27.54
CA ALA A 187 34.47 0.06 26.98
C ALA A 187 35.91 0.02 26.45
N ASP A 188 36.39 1.13 25.88
CA ASP A 188 37.77 1.24 25.37
C ASP A 188 38.80 1.41 26.52
N GLY A 189 38.36 1.87 27.70
CA GLY A 189 39.20 2.01 28.89
C GLY A 189 39.45 0.70 29.66
N GLU A 190 38.57 -0.29 29.55
CA GLU A 190 38.73 -1.61 30.20
C GLU A 190 39.65 -2.57 29.40
N GLU A 191 39.84 -2.35 28.09
CA GLU A 191 40.75 -3.17 27.25
C GLU A 191 42.23 -2.71 27.30
N ALA A 192 42.52 -1.56 27.91
CA ALA A 192 43.87 -0.99 27.98
C ALA A 192 44.64 -1.33 29.29
N ASP A 193 44.03 -2.05 30.23
CA ASP A 193 44.61 -2.41 31.53
C ASP A 193 44.61 -3.95 31.77
N GLY A 194 44.56 -4.75 30.69
CA GLY A 194 44.69 -6.22 30.70
C GLY A 194 45.87 -6.71 29.88
#